data_AF-A0A7C7JP83-F1
#
_entry.id   AF-A0A7C7JP83-F1
#
_cell.length_a   1.000
_cell.length_b   1.000
_cell.length_c   1.000
_cell.angle_alpha   90.00
_cell.angle_beta   90.00
_cell.angle_gamma   90.00
#
_symmetry.space_group_name_H-M   'P 1'
#
loop_
_entity.id
_entity.type
_entity.pdbx_description
1 polymer ?
#
loop_
_entity_poly.entity_id
_entity_poly.type
_entity_poly.pdbx_seq_one_letter_code
_entity_poly.pdbx_strand_id
1 'polypeptide(L)' 'HPSGDPSPSKEDIEITRRLTKAGEILGIQVLDHLILTDTDFLSFKERGLL' A
#
# COMPACT_ATOMS: atom_id res chain seq x y z
N HIS A 1 -5.14 2.35 -9.94
CA HIS A 1 -6.33 3.22 -9.90
C HIS A 1 -6.87 3.49 -11.28
N PRO A 2 -8.20 3.47 -11.48
CA PRO A 2 -8.82 3.85 -12.76
C PRO A 2 -8.57 5.29 -13.19
N SER A 3 -8.18 6.18 -12.26
CA SER A 3 -7.84 7.58 -12.54
C SER A 3 -6.52 7.76 -13.28
N GLY A 4 -5.69 6.72 -13.37
CA GLY A 4 -4.33 6.82 -13.91
C GLY A 4 -3.29 7.41 -12.93
N ASP A 5 -3.70 7.89 -11.75
CA ASP A 5 -2.81 8.43 -10.72
C ASP A 5 -2.49 7.36 -9.66
N PRO A 6 -1.21 6.96 -9.50
CA PRO A 6 -0.80 5.98 -8.48
C PRO A 6 -0.65 6.58 -7.08
N SER A 7 -0.90 7.89 -6.89
CA SER A 7 -0.83 8.54 -5.59
C SER A 7 -1.83 7.91 -4.60
N PRO A 8 -1.41 7.62 -3.36
CA PRO A 8 -2.28 6.98 -2.38
C PRO A 8 -3.35 7.94 -1.86
N SER A 9 -4.56 7.42 -1.69
CA SER A 9 -5.61 8.07 -0.92
C SER A 9 -5.37 7.94 0.59
N LYS A 10 -6.17 8.64 1.41
CA LYS A 10 -6.10 8.48 2.87
C LYS A 10 -6.52 7.08 3.28
N GLU A 11 -7.50 6.52 2.56
CA GLU A 11 -8.05 5.20 2.77
C GLU A 11 -7.00 4.11 2.47
N ASP A 12 -6.18 4.28 1.42
CA ASP A 12 -5.08 3.36 1.10
C ASP A 12 -4.03 3.33 2.22
N ILE A 13 -3.70 4.50 2.78
CA ILE A 13 -2.77 4.60 3.91
C ILE A 13 -3.36 3.92 5.15
N GLU A 14 -4.63 4.17 5.46
CA GLU A 14 -5.28 3.61 6.64
C GLU A 14 -5.41 2.07 6.55
N ILE A 15 -5.82 1.55 5.40
CA ILE A 15 -5.96 0.10 5.21
C ILE A 15 -4.60 -0.60 5.26
N THR A 16 -3.56 -0.01 4.66
CA THR A 16 -2.19 -0.52 4.74
C THR A 16 -1.75 -0.64 6.19
N ARG A 17 -1.91 0.42 6.97
CA ARG A 17 -1.55 0.42 8.40
C ARG A 17 -2.31 -0.65 9.20
N ARG A 18 -3.60 -0.85 8.90
CA ARG A 18 -4.42 -1.87 9.58
C ARG A 18 -3.98 -3.28 9.21
N LEU A 19 -3.69 -3.53 7.94
CA LEU A 19 -3.23 -4.84 7.44
C LEU A 19 -1.84 -5.17 7.95
N THR A 20 -0.89 -4.22 7.98
CA THR A 20 0.45 -4.43 8.54
C THR A 20 0.36 -4.84 10.00
N LYS A 21 -0.42 -4.13 10.82
CA LYS A 21 -0.64 -4.49 12.23
C LYS A 21 -1.29 -5.86 12.41
N ALA A 22 -2.27 -6.19 11.56
CA ALA A 22 -2.89 -7.51 11.60
C ALA A 22 -1.88 -8.62 11.22
N GLY A 23 -1.05 -8.36 10.22
CA GLY A 23 0.04 -9.23 9.79
C GLY A 23 1.05 -9.50 10.91
N GLU A 24 1.46 -8.46 11.65
CA GLU A 24 2.34 -8.59 12.82
C GLU A 24 1.77 -9.55 13.87
N ILE A 25 0.48 -9.42 14.20
CA ILE A 25 -0.20 -10.29 15.18
C ILE A 25 -0.25 -11.75 14.70
N LEU A 26 -0.49 -11.93 13.41
CA LEU A 26 -0.63 -13.26 12.79
C LEU A 26 0.72 -13.91 12.44
N GLY A 27 1.84 -13.18 12.58
CA GLY A 27 3.15 -13.63 12.11
C GLY A 27 3.26 -13.69 10.58
N ILE A 28 2.43 -12.93 9.86
CA ILE A 28 2.40 -12.86 8.40
C ILE A 28 2.84 -11.45 7.98
N GLN A 29 4.04 -11.34 7.43
CA GLN A 29 4.58 -10.04 7.03
C GLN A 29 3.89 -9.48 5.77
N VAL A 30 3.43 -8.24 5.83
CA VAL A 30 3.07 -7.47 4.64
C VAL A 30 4.34 -6.93 4.00
N LEU A 31 4.65 -7.40 2.79
CA LEU A 31 5.91 -7.07 2.12
C LEU A 31 5.88 -5.70 1.43
N ASP A 32 4.74 -5.36 0.83
CA ASP A 32 4.52 -4.08 0.15
C ASP A 32 3.02 -3.83 -0.09
N HIS A 33 2.65 -2.57 -0.34
CA HIS A 33 1.40 -2.18 -0.96
C HIS A 33 1.73 -1.48 -2.29
N LEU A 34 1.30 -2.09 -3.40
CA LEU A 34 1.50 -1.54 -4.73
C LEU A 34 0.19 -0.95 -5.26
N ILE A 35 0.19 0.35 -5.56
CA ILE A 35 -0.89 0.99 -6.32
C ILE A 35 -0.48 0.97 -7.79
N LEU A 36 -1.20 0.19 -8.61
CA LEU A 36 -0.92 0.01 -10.02
C LEU A 36 -1.86 0.85 -10.90
N THR A 37 -1.34 1.45 -11.96
CA THR A 37 -2.12 2.07 -13.05
C THR A 37 -1.70 1.44 -14.38
N ASP A 38 -2.33 1.83 -15.48
CA ASP A 38 -2.02 1.27 -16.81
C ASP A 38 -0.59 1.57 -17.28
N THR A 39 0.04 2.62 -16.74
CA THR A 39 1.36 3.11 -17.19
C THR A 39 2.38 3.30 -16.08
N ASP A 40 1.96 3.24 -14.81
CA ASP A 40 2.82 3.55 -13.67
C ASP A 40 2.43 2.75 -12.43
N PHE A 41 3.26 2.81 -11.39
CA PHE A 41 2.96 2.26 -10.09
C PHE A 41 3.61 3.05 -8.95
N LEU A 42 3.09 2.85 -7.74
CA LEU A 42 3.71 3.33 -6.52
C LEU A 42 3.85 2.19 -5.52
N SER A 43 5.09 1.98 -5.04
CA SER A 43 5.39 1.12 -3.90
C SER A 43 5.36 1.93 -2.60
N PHE A 44 4.57 1.46 -1.64
CA PHE A 44 4.54 2.04 -0.31
C PHE A 44 5.87 1.85 0.41
N LYS A 45 6.51 0.68 0.24
CA LYS A 45 7.82 0.39 0.81
C LYS A 45 8.89 1.34 0.27
N GLU A 46 8.97 1.55 -1.04
CA GLU A 46 9.95 2.48 -1.64
C GLU A 46 9.69 3.93 -1.24
N ARG A 47 8.43 4.31 -1.01
CA ARG A 47 8.03 5.64 -0.54
C ARG A 47 8.17 5.84 0.98
N GLY A 48 8.54 4.81 1.74
CA GLY A 48 8.63 4.88 3.21
C GLY A 48 7.28 5.05 3.91
N LEU A 49 6.21 4.57 3.28
CA LEU A 49 4.84 4.58 3.82
C LEU A 49 4.45 3.28 4.53
N LEU A 50 5.30 2.24 4.40
CA LEU A 50 5.18 0.94 5.04
C LEU A 50 6.37 0.71 5.99
#